data_AF-A0AAV4GBN8-F1
#
_entry.id   AF-A0AAV4GBN8-F1
#
_cell.length_a   1.000
_cell.length_b   1.000
_cell.length_c   1.000
_cell.angle_alpha   90.00
_cell.angle_beta   90.00
_cell.angle_gamma   90.00
#
_symmetry.space_group_name_H-M   'P 1'
#
loop_
_entity.id
_entity.type
_entity.pdbx_description
1 polymer ?
#
loop_
_entity_poly.entity_id
_entity_poly.type
_entity_poly.pdbx_seq_one_letter_code
_entity_poly.pdbx_strand_id
1 'polypeptide(L)'
;MIVQTDYRKQDPNLLPNITLGWDIRDTCWYSPIALENSIDFIKDAIASQQAYASATSSTPPQPASTTPGAMNTFTSLAPPSSLSSPVTSATTTNLMHRSNVTSSLATAAAHSSSPSTCGVSTNLKPIVGLVGPGFSEASIQVQNLLQIFNIPQIGYSATSYDLSDKSHYKYFLRVVPPDLYQAQALADIVSSLNFTYISLVHSDDVVIKVVVVVVAVVIVAVVTVVIVAVVTVVVVVVVVVVVVVVVVVVVVVAVVY
;
A
#
# COMPACT_ATOMS: atom_id res chain seq x y z
N MET A 1 -8.49 -10.14 -6.15
CA MET A 1 -9.47 -9.14 -5.67
C MET A 1 -10.88 -9.43 -6.18
N ILE A 2 -11.09 -9.49 -7.51
CA ILE A 2 -12.43 -9.71 -8.13
C ILE A 2 -13.13 -10.99 -7.61
N VAL A 3 -12.42 -12.12 -7.58
CA VAL A 3 -12.95 -13.39 -7.08
C VAL A 3 -13.42 -13.29 -5.62
N GLN A 4 -12.66 -12.56 -4.79
CA GLN A 4 -13.00 -12.39 -3.38
C GLN A 4 -14.24 -11.51 -3.19
N THR A 5 -14.38 -10.46 -4.00
CA THR A 5 -15.57 -9.61 -3.97
C THR A 5 -16.82 -10.33 -4.47
N ASP A 6 -16.69 -11.22 -5.45
CA ASP A 6 -17.80 -12.04 -5.92
C ASP A 6 -18.26 -13.06 -4.88
N TYR A 7 -17.32 -13.65 -4.13
CA TYR A 7 -17.64 -14.48 -2.97
C TYR A 7 -18.34 -13.66 -1.87
N ARG A 8 -17.88 -12.42 -1.62
CA ARG A 8 -18.51 -11.52 -0.63
C ARG A 8 -19.95 -11.14 -1.00
N LYS A 9 -20.25 -10.92 -2.29
CA LYS A 9 -21.62 -10.63 -2.76
C LYS A 9 -22.60 -11.77 -2.46
N GLN A 10 -22.09 -12.98 -2.19
CA GLN A 10 -22.89 -14.18 -1.92
C GLN A 10 -23.07 -14.45 -0.42
N ASP A 11 -22.41 -13.73 0.48
CA ASP A 11 -22.56 -13.89 1.93
C ASP A 11 -23.61 -12.92 2.51
N PRO A 12 -24.80 -13.40 2.93
CA PRO A 12 -25.86 -12.54 3.45
C PRO A 12 -25.53 -11.89 4.81
N ASN A 13 -24.50 -12.36 5.52
CA ASN A 13 -24.12 -11.84 6.84
C ASN A 13 -23.16 -10.66 6.78
N LEU A 14 -22.55 -10.38 5.62
CA LEU A 14 -21.46 -9.42 5.51
C LEU A 14 -21.84 -8.22 4.61
N LEU A 15 -22.24 -7.11 5.25
CA LEU A 15 -22.80 -5.89 4.63
C LEU A 15 -24.17 -6.11 3.97
N PRO A 16 -25.21 -6.50 4.72
CA PRO A 16 -26.55 -6.65 4.16
C PRO A 16 -27.03 -5.35 3.53
N ASN A 17 -27.64 -5.44 2.34
CA ASN A 17 -28.21 -4.31 1.59
C ASN A 17 -27.20 -3.24 1.10
N ILE A 18 -25.91 -3.59 1.02
CA ILE A 18 -24.87 -2.70 0.46
C ILE A 18 -24.15 -3.43 -0.67
N THR A 19 -24.17 -2.83 -1.88
CA THR A 19 -23.42 -3.36 -3.03
C THR A 19 -22.05 -2.68 -3.13
N LEU A 20 -20.98 -3.47 -3.04
CA LEU A 20 -19.63 -2.98 -3.29
C LEU A 20 -19.34 -2.89 -4.80
N GLY A 21 -18.87 -1.73 -5.23
CA GLY A 21 -18.26 -1.52 -6.55
C GLY A 21 -16.73 -1.51 -6.45
N TRP A 22 -16.06 -1.67 -7.59
CA TRP A 22 -14.61 -1.57 -7.69
C TRP A 22 -14.22 -0.84 -8.98
N ASP A 23 -13.14 -0.08 -8.91
CA ASP A 23 -12.44 0.50 -10.05
C ASP A 23 -10.96 0.04 -9.95
N ILE A 24 -10.49 -0.68 -10.96
CA ILE A 24 -9.19 -1.36 -10.94
C ILE A 24 -8.33 -0.74 -12.03
N ARG A 25 -7.15 -0.26 -11.63
CA ARG A 25 -6.17 0.38 -12.53
C ARG A 25 -4.84 -0.35 -12.45
N ASP A 26 -4.17 -0.47 -13.58
CA ASP A 26 -2.84 -1.07 -13.64
C ASP A 26 -1.78 -0.03 -13.26
N THR A 27 -0.87 -0.42 -12.37
CA THR A 27 0.24 0.44 -11.93
C THR A 27 1.51 0.22 -12.74
N CYS A 28 1.56 -0.82 -13.59
CA CYS A 28 2.70 -1.16 -14.43
C CYS A 28 4.01 -1.33 -13.66
N TRP A 29 3.94 -1.64 -12.36
CA TRP A 29 5.11 -1.66 -11.47
C TRP A 29 5.92 -0.34 -11.46
N TYR A 30 5.28 0.78 -11.75
CA TYR A 30 5.94 2.07 -11.91
C TYR A 30 5.26 3.17 -11.10
N SER A 31 6.00 3.77 -10.15
CA SER A 31 5.44 4.70 -9.16
C SER A 31 4.70 5.89 -9.78
N PRO A 32 5.22 6.55 -10.83
CA PRO A 32 4.52 7.67 -11.45
C PRO A 32 3.14 7.30 -12.02
N ILE A 33 3.00 6.11 -12.61
CA ILE A 33 1.72 5.63 -13.16
C ILE A 33 0.73 5.29 -12.05
N ALA A 34 1.22 4.69 -10.95
CA ALA A 34 0.38 4.45 -9.77
C ALA A 34 -0.16 5.76 -9.18
N LEU A 35 0.67 6.80 -9.13
CA LEU A 35 0.28 8.11 -8.63
C LEU A 35 -0.71 8.81 -9.57
N GLU A 36 -0.48 8.76 -10.89
CA GLU A 36 -1.39 9.33 -11.89
C GLU A 36 -2.79 8.71 -11.80
N ASN A 37 -2.86 7.37 -11.76
CA ASN A 37 -4.11 6.65 -11.52
C ASN A 37 -4.79 7.05 -10.21
N SER A 38 -4.00 7.32 -9.17
CA SER A 38 -4.52 7.71 -7.86
C SER A 38 -5.12 9.11 -7.88
N ILE A 39 -4.54 10.02 -8.65
CA ILE A 39 -5.08 11.37 -8.86
C ILE A 39 -6.46 11.29 -9.53
N ASP A 40 -6.65 10.39 -10.50
CA ASP A 40 -7.94 10.25 -11.17
C ASP A 40 -9.04 9.79 -10.20
N PHE A 41 -8.76 8.88 -9.26
CA PHE A 41 -9.72 8.52 -8.21
C PHE A 41 -10.14 9.74 -7.37
N ILE A 42 -9.21 10.64 -7.06
CA ILE A 42 -9.48 11.85 -6.29
C ILE A 42 -10.27 12.87 -7.10
N LYS A 43 -9.95 13.04 -8.39
CA LYS A 43 -10.70 13.95 -9.29
C LYS A 43 -12.17 13.55 -9.33
N ASP A 44 -12.45 12.27 -9.47
CA ASP A 44 -13.83 11.75 -9.51
C ASP A 44 -14.55 11.99 -8.17
N ALA A 45 -13.84 11.84 -7.04
CA ALA A 45 -14.38 12.15 -5.72
C ALA A 45 -14.73 13.63 -5.54
N ILE A 46 -13.85 14.56 -5.95
CA ILE A 46 -14.09 16.01 -5.84
C ILE A 46 -15.22 16.44 -6.77
N ALA A 47 -15.22 15.96 -8.01
CA ALA A 47 -16.25 16.28 -8.99
C ALA A 47 -17.63 15.77 -8.53
N SER A 48 -17.71 14.61 -7.85
CA SER A 48 -18.95 14.13 -7.24
C SER A 48 -19.47 15.04 -6.12
N GLN A 49 -18.57 15.60 -5.29
CA GLN A 49 -18.95 16.53 -4.22
C GLN A 49 -19.45 17.87 -4.79
N GLN A 50 -18.79 18.38 -5.83
CA GLN A 50 -19.21 19.60 -6.52
C GLN A 50 -20.56 19.42 -7.23
N ALA A 51 -20.80 18.26 -7.83
CA ALA A 51 -22.10 17.92 -8.41
C ALA A 51 -23.21 17.86 -7.35
N TYR A 52 -22.95 17.26 -6.18
CA TYR A 52 -23.89 17.25 -5.06
C TYR A 52 -24.17 18.66 -4.51
N ALA A 53 -23.13 19.48 -4.33
CA ALA A 53 -23.27 20.86 -3.88
C ALA A 53 -24.08 21.72 -4.86
N SER A 54 -23.89 21.50 -6.17
CA SER A 54 -24.64 22.18 -7.23
C SER A 54 -26.10 21.70 -7.34
N ALA A 55 -26.41 20.48 -6.90
CA ALA A 55 -27.77 19.95 -6.85
C ALA A 55 -28.55 20.39 -5.60
N THR A 56 -27.85 20.80 -4.54
CA THR A 56 -28.47 21.24 -3.27
C THR A 56 -28.78 22.74 -3.26
N SER A 57 -28.28 23.51 -4.24
CA SER A 57 -28.62 24.92 -4.43
C SER A 57 -29.92 25.16 -5.22
N SER A 58 -30.56 24.11 -5.72
CA SER A 58 -31.88 24.16 -6.36
C SER A 58 -32.97 23.51 -5.51
N THR A 59 -33.52 24.31 -4.58
CA THR A 59 -34.82 24.15 -3.88
C THR A 59 -34.93 23.06 -2.77
N PRO A 60 -35.49 23.38 -1.57
CA PRO A 60 -35.77 22.37 -0.55
C PRO A 60 -37.03 21.54 -0.90
N PRO A 61 -37.06 20.23 -0.61
CA PRO A 61 -38.27 19.43 -0.77
C PRO A 61 -39.29 19.81 0.32
N GLN A 62 -40.49 20.24 -0.09
CA GLN A 62 -41.63 20.31 0.82
C GLN A 62 -42.12 18.91 1.18
N PRO A 63 -42.59 18.69 2.43
CA PRO A 63 -43.05 17.38 2.88
C PRO A 63 -44.33 16.96 2.15
N ALA A 64 -44.33 15.74 1.61
CA ALA A 64 -45.43 15.15 0.87
C ALA A 64 -46.69 15.01 1.74
N SER A 65 -47.79 15.63 1.29
CA SER A 65 -49.13 15.36 1.80
C SER A 65 -49.71 14.11 1.15
N THR A 66 -50.22 13.23 2.00
CA THR A 66 -50.91 11.98 1.65
C THR A 66 -52.28 12.25 1.02
N THR A 67 -52.60 11.59 -0.11
CA THR A 67 -53.99 11.14 -0.38
C THR A 67 -54.01 9.91 -1.31
N PRO A 68 -54.91 8.92 -1.12
CA PRO A 68 -54.92 7.68 -1.88
C PRO A 68 -56.06 7.60 -2.93
N GLY A 69 -55.81 6.94 -4.08
CA GLY A 69 -56.90 6.41 -4.92
C GLY A 69 -56.62 6.22 -6.42
N ALA A 70 -56.98 5.01 -6.89
CA ALA A 70 -57.25 4.53 -8.27
C ALA A 70 -56.05 4.13 -9.16
N MET A 71 -55.75 2.83 -9.31
CA MET A 71 -56.31 1.81 -10.23
C MET A 71 -56.05 2.07 -11.73
N ASN A 72 -55.16 1.26 -12.32
CA ASN A 72 -55.41 0.53 -13.58
C ASN A 72 -54.24 -0.42 -14.00
N THR A 73 -54.57 -1.71 -14.02
CA THR A 73 -54.23 -2.79 -15.00
C THR A 73 -52.79 -2.99 -15.50
N PHE A 74 -52.17 -4.09 -15.05
CA PHE A 74 -51.10 -4.80 -15.76
C PHE A 74 -51.63 -6.15 -16.28
N THR A 75 -51.65 -6.31 -17.60
CA THR A 75 -51.81 -7.60 -18.27
C THR A 75 -50.45 -8.18 -18.62
N SER A 76 -50.26 -9.42 -18.16
CA SER A 76 -49.23 -10.41 -18.48
C SER A 76 -48.98 -10.58 -19.99
N LEU A 77 -47.73 -10.86 -20.39
CA LEU A 77 -47.33 -12.10 -21.09
C LEU A 77 -45.79 -12.12 -21.32
N ALA A 78 -45.16 -13.27 -21.03
CA ALA A 78 -43.78 -13.62 -21.40
C ALA A 78 -43.76 -14.47 -22.71
N PRO A 79 -42.63 -15.10 -23.12
CA PRO A 79 -41.65 -14.68 -24.14
C PRO A 79 -41.70 -15.55 -25.43
N PRO A 80 -40.72 -15.45 -26.36
CA PRO A 80 -39.79 -16.59 -26.46
C PRO A 80 -38.33 -16.27 -26.88
N SER A 81 -37.53 -17.31 -26.66
CA SER A 81 -36.12 -17.61 -26.94
C SER A 81 -35.64 -17.59 -28.40
N SER A 82 -34.35 -17.31 -28.63
CA SER A 82 -33.48 -18.11 -29.52
C SER A 82 -31.97 -17.82 -29.37
N LEU A 83 -31.21 -18.92 -29.39
CA LEU A 83 -29.75 -19.09 -29.45
C LEU A 83 -29.18 -18.73 -30.83
N SER A 84 -27.96 -18.15 -30.88
CA SER A 84 -26.85 -18.63 -31.74
C SER A 84 -25.58 -17.77 -31.59
N SER A 85 -24.45 -18.41 -31.30
CA SER A 85 -23.09 -17.90 -31.58
C SER A 85 -22.72 -18.14 -33.06
N PRO A 86 -21.68 -17.48 -33.59
CA PRO A 86 -20.44 -18.24 -33.82
C PRO A 86 -19.13 -17.48 -33.54
N VAL A 87 -18.07 -18.29 -33.40
CA VAL A 87 -16.65 -17.97 -33.26
C VAL A 87 -16.03 -17.64 -34.63
N THR A 88 -15.20 -16.59 -34.72
CA THR A 88 -14.04 -16.56 -35.63
C THR A 88 -12.95 -15.62 -35.11
N SER A 89 -11.74 -16.14 -35.11
CA SER A 89 -10.47 -15.54 -34.70
C SER A 89 -9.85 -14.71 -35.84
N ALA A 90 -9.17 -13.61 -35.51
CA ALA A 90 -8.12 -13.06 -36.37
C ALA A 90 -6.99 -12.45 -35.52
N THR A 91 -5.77 -12.77 -35.94
CA THR A 91 -4.50 -12.64 -35.23
C THR A 91 -3.65 -11.57 -35.93
N THR A 92 -3.02 -10.70 -35.13
CA THR A 92 -1.72 -10.00 -35.32
C THR A 92 -1.52 -9.03 -36.50
N THR A 93 -1.21 -7.76 -36.21
CA THR A 93 0.14 -7.15 -36.38
C THR A 93 0.17 -5.65 -36.04
N ASN A 94 1.22 -5.28 -35.30
CA ASN A 94 1.94 -4.00 -35.22
C ASN A 94 1.38 -2.75 -35.94
N LEU A 95 1.31 -1.60 -35.24
CA LEU A 95 2.27 -0.51 -35.47
C LEU A 95 2.17 0.59 -34.39
N MET A 96 3.32 0.96 -33.82
CA MET A 96 3.48 2.21 -33.10
C MET A 96 3.21 3.41 -34.02
N HIS A 97 2.40 4.36 -33.58
CA HIS A 97 2.62 5.75 -33.97
C HIS A 97 2.31 6.70 -32.82
N ARG A 98 3.39 7.19 -32.22
CA ARG A 98 3.46 8.40 -31.41
C ARG A 98 3.39 9.58 -32.39
N SER A 99 2.37 10.43 -32.27
CA SER A 99 2.38 11.71 -32.97
C SER A 99 1.67 12.81 -32.17
N ASN A 100 2.54 13.62 -31.57
CA ASN A 100 2.52 15.08 -31.45
C ASN A 100 1.24 15.80 -31.02
N VAL A 101 1.36 16.39 -29.82
CA VAL A 101 0.66 17.59 -29.37
C VAL A 101 0.97 18.74 -30.34
N THR A 102 -0.02 19.21 -31.08
CA THR A 102 -0.03 20.56 -31.64
C THR A 102 -1.28 21.29 -31.17
N SER A 103 -1.05 22.24 -30.28
CA SER A 103 -2.02 23.24 -29.83
C SER A 103 -2.53 24.03 -31.04
N SER A 104 -3.83 23.94 -31.32
CA SER A 104 -4.52 24.91 -32.18
C SER A 104 -5.74 25.46 -31.45
N LEU A 105 -5.60 26.71 -31.03
CA LEU A 105 -6.65 27.57 -30.55
C LEU A 105 -7.56 27.89 -31.75
N ALA A 106 -8.73 27.25 -31.84
CA ALA A 106 -9.72 27.55 -32.87
C ALA A 106 -10.87 28.38 -32.27
N THR A 107 -10.95 29.62 -32.75
CA THR A 107 -11.95 30.66 -32.49
C THR A 107 -13.38 30.18 -32.75
N ALA A 108 -14.29 30.58 -31.86
CA ALA A 108 -15.71 30.27 -31.90
C ALA A 108 -16.41 30.81 -33.16
N ALA A 109 -17.19 29.96 -33.82
CA ALA A 109 -18.28 30.36 -34.71
C ALA A 109 -19.57 29.72 -34.19
N ALA A 110 -20.48 30.58 -33.73
CA ALA A 110 -21.79 30.21 -33.22
C ALA A 110 -22.61 29.53 -34.31
N HIS A 111 -23.02 28.28 -34.06
CA HIS A 111 -24.22 27.68 -34.63
C HIS A 111 -25.08 27.19 -33.49
N SER A 112 -26.31 27.67 -33.46
CA SER A 112 -27.37 27.31 -32.53
C SER A 112 -27.82 25.87 -32.77
N SER A 113 -27.04 24.92 -32.28
CA SER A 113 -27.54 23.64 -31.81
C SER A 113 -27.42 23.66 -30.30
N SER A 114 -28.47 23.17 -29.62
CA SER A 114 -28.52 22.93 -28.18
C SER A 114 -27.14 22.53 -27.64
N PRO A 115 -26.68 23.04 -26.48
CA PRO A 115 -25.45 22.52 -25.91
C PRO A 115 -25.70 21.04 -25.68
N SER A 116 -25.11 20.19 -26.53
CA SER A 116 -24.73 18.87 -26.08
C SER A 116 -23.72 19.16 -24.98
N THR A 117 -24.23 19.32 -23.76
CA THR A 117 -23.51 18.93 -22.57
C THR A 117 -22.88 17.60 -22.95
N CYS A 118 -21.58 17.57 -23.22
CA CYS A 118 -20.82 16.34 -23.11
C CYS A 118 -21.26 15.80 -21.76
N GLY A 119 -22.09 14.76 -21.76
CA GLY A 119 -22.76 14.30 -20.57
C GLY A 119 -21.67 14.00 -19.57
N VAL A 120 -21.50 14.88 -18.58
CA VAL A 120 -20.74 14.54 -17.40
C VAL A 120 -21.47 13.33 -16.88
N SER A 121 -20.88 12.14 -17.06
CA SER A 121 -21.45 10.91 -16.54
C SER A 121 -21.68 11.16 -15.05
N THR A 122 -22.94 11.31 -14.65
CA THR A 122 -23.36 11.68 -13.30
C THR A 122 -23.19 10.52 -12.31
N ASN A 123 -22.31 9.56 -12.61
CA ASN A 123 -21.97 8.44 -11.75
C ASN A 123 -20.52 8.52 -11.24
N LEU A 124 -20.04 9.73 -10.95
CA LEU A 124 -18.79 9.89 -10.21
C LEU A 124 -19.05 9.44 -8.77
N LYS A 125 -18.64 8.21 -8.46
CA LYS A 125 -18.73 7.66 -7.10
C LYS A 125 -17.38 7.81 -6.44
N PRO A 126 -17.28 8.55 -5.33
CA PRO A 126 -16.01 8.69 -4.62
C PRO A 126 -15.53 7.33 -4.13
N ILE A 127 -14.22 7.09 -4.22
CA ILE A 127 -13.61 5.89 -3.65
C ILE A 127 -13.63 5.99 -2.11
N VAL A 128 -13.98 4.89 -1.45
CA VAL A 128 -14.02 4.82 0.03
C VAL A 128 -12.73 4.25 0.63
N GLY A 129 -11.88 3.65 -0.20
CA GLY A 129 -10.63 3.03 0.18
C GLY A 129 -9.88 2.51 -1.04
N LEU A 130 -8.57 2.33 -0.90
CA LEU A 130 -7.70 1.82 -1.96
C LEU A 130 -6.99 0.54 -1.49
N VAL A 131 -6.89 -0.46 -2.36
CA VAL A 131 -6.14 -1.69 -2.11
C VAL A 131 -4.92 -1.73 -3.04
N GLY A 132 -3.73 -1.95 -2.48
CA GLY A 132 -2.47 -1.86 -3.20
C GLY A 132 -1.81 -0.49 -3.07
N PRO A 133 -0.88 -0.13 -3.98
CA PRO A 133 -0.24 -0.97 -5.00
C PRO A 133 0.67 -2.05 -4.39
N GLY A 134 1.32 -2.85 -5.26
CA GLY A 134 2.12 -4.01 -4.83
C GLY A 134 3.45 -3.67 -4.19
N PHE A 135 4.18 -2.70 -4.75
CA PHE A 135 5.53 -2.34 -4.29
C PHE A 135 5.49 -1.14 -3.33
N SER A 136 6.44 -1.13 -2.40
CA SER A 136 6.47 -0.18 -1.30
C SER A 136 6.62 1.28 -1.76
N GLU A 137 7.43 1.54 -2.78
CA GLU A 137 7.69 2.90 -3.26
C GLU A 137 6.44 3.58 -3.84
N ALA A 138 5.69 2.90 -4.71
CA ALA A 138 4.40 3.42 -5.16
C ALA A 138 3.40 3.52 -4.02
N SER A 139 3.41 2.58 -3.07
CA SER A 139 2.50 2.64 -1.92
C SER A 139 2.75 3.89 -1.08
N ILE A 140 4.01 4.26 -0.87
CA ILE A 140 4.40 5.52 -0.22
C ILE A 140 3.85 6.73 -1.00
N GLN A 141 4.08 6.78 -2.31
CA GLN A 141 3.65 7.91 -3.13
C GLN A 141 2.13 8.05 -3.18
N VAL A 142 1.42 6.93 -3.35
CA VAL A 142 -0.05 6.89 -3.35
C VAL A 142 -0.59 7.29 -1.97
N GLN A 143 -0.01 6.78 -0.88
CA GLN A 143 -0.45 7.10 0.47
C GLN A 143 -0.28 8.59 0.80
N ASN A 144 0.82 9.21 0.34
CA ASN A 144 1.07 10.65 0.51
C ASN A 144 -0.05 11.51 -0.07
N LEU A 145 -0.66 11.05 -1.18
CA LEU A 145 -1.83 11.70 -1.77
C LEU A 145 -3.11 11.35 -0.99
N LEU A 146 -3.39 10.05 -0.80
CA LEU A 146 -4.66 9.58 -0.24
C LEU A 146 -4.93 10.09 1.17
N GLN A 147 -3.89 10.25 2.00
CA GLN A 147 -4.05 10.71 3.38
C GLN A 147 -4.53 12.14 3.51
N ILE A 148 -4.31 12.99 2.49
CA ILE A 148 -4.85 14.36 2.45
C ILE A 148 -6.38 14.33 2.38
N PHE A 149 -6.92 13.28 1.74
CA PHE A 149 -8.35 13.06 1.58
C PHE A 149 -8.93 12.07 2.60
N ASN A 150 -8.15 11.68 3.60
CA ASN A 150 -8.52 10.70 4.63
C ASN A 150 -8.96 9.34 4.06
N ILE A 151 -8.41 8.93 2.91
CA ILE A 151 -8.76 7.67 2.27
C ILE A 151 -7.85 6.56 2.82
N PRO A 152 -8.41 5.50 3.43
CA PRO A 152 -7.62 4.37 3.90
C PRO A 152 -7.05 3.57 2.73
N GLN A 153 -5.76 3.21 2.84
CA GLN A 153 -5.06 2.35 1.89
C GLN A 153 -4.70 1.03 2.55
N ILE A 154 -4.92 -0.08 1.88
CA ILE A 154 -4.54 -1.42 2.34
C ILE A 154 -3.53 -2.03 1.36
N GLY A 155 -2.25 -2.04 1.75
CA GLY A 155 -1.19 -2.71 1.02
C GLY A 155 -1.28 -4.24 1.16
N TYR A 156 -1.21 -4.95 0.04
CA TYR A 156 -1.21 -6.41 0.03
C TYR A 156 0.19 -7.02 -0.13
N SER A 157 1.18 -6.24 -0.59
CA SER A 157 2.56 -6.71 -0.81
C SER A 157 3.64 -5.68 -0.44
N ALA A 158 3.25 -4.49 0.05
CA ALA A 158 4.19 -3.44 0.43
C ALA A 158 4.76 -3.68 1.84
N THR A 159 5.99 -4.19 1.89
CA THR A 159 6.64 -4.66 3.12
C THR A 159 7.62 -3.67 3.76
N SER A 160 7.90 -2.54 3.11
CA SER A 160 8.86 -1.54 3.64
C SER A 160 8.51 -1.14 5.08
N TYR A 161 9.54 -1.06 5.92
CA TYR A 161 9.40 -0.64 7.30
C TYR A 161 8.87 0.79 7.42
N ASP A 162 9.21 1.69 6.49
CA ASP A 162 8.82 3.11 6.52
C ASP A 162 7.30 3.30 6.58
N LEU A 163 6.56 2.43 5.86
CA LEU A 163 5.09 2.42 5.83
C LEU A 163 4.45 2.04 7.19
N SER A 164 5.25 1.60 8.15
CA SER A 164 4.80 1.31 9.53
C SER A 164 4.65 2.58 10.36
N ASP A 165 5.29 3.68 9.98
CA ASP A 165 5.25 4.93 10.73
C ASP A 165 3.89 5.64 10.57
N LYS A 166 3.07 5.59 11.61
CA LYS A 166 1.74 6.21 11.63
C LYS A 166 1.74 7.72 11.82
N SER A 167 2.89 8.31 12.16
CA SER A 167 3.04 9.76 12.15
C SER A 167 3.11 10.30 10.71
N HIS A 168 3.71 9.54 9.79
CA HIS A 168 3.84 9.90 8.38
C HIS A 168 2.75 9.29 7.49
N TYR A 169 2.31 8.06 7.77
CA TYR A 169 1.37 7.29 6.95
C TYR A 169 0.14 6.84 7.77
N LYS A 170 -0.63 7.83 8.25
CA LYS A 170 -1.74 7.63 9.19
C LYS A 170 -2.82 6.68 8.68
N TYR A 171 -3.15 6.75 7.39
CA TYR A 171 -4.23 5.97 6.76
C TYR A 171 -3.75 4.71 6.03
N PHE A 172 -2.46 4.37 6.14
CA PHE A 172 -1.92 3.16 5.55
C PHE A 172 -2.12 1.96 6.48
N LEU A 173 -2.57 0.85 5.92
CA LEU A 173 -2.69 -0.44 6.57
C LEU A 173 -2.11 -1.49 5.62
N ARG A 174 -1.77 -2.67 6.14
CA ARG A 174 -1.37 -3.79 5.30
C ARG A 174 -1.67 -5.12 5.96
N VAL A 175 -1.83 -6.14 5.13
CA VAL A 175 -2.08 -7.53 5.56
C VAL A 175 -0.80 -8.37 5.65
N VAL A 176 0.34 -7.81 5.24
CA VAL A 176 1.66 -8.45 5.30
C VAL A 176 2.53 -7.83 6.40
N PRO A 177 3.41 -8.61 7.06
CA PRO A 177 4.33 -8.08 8.05
C PRO A 177 5.41 -7.19 7.41
N PRO A 178 6.01 -6.24 8.16
CA PRO A 178 7.21 -5.52 7.73
C PRO A 178 8.42 -6.44 7.55
N ASP A 179 9.33 -6.06 6.65
CA ASP A 179 10.63 -6.73 6.44
C ASP A 179 11.53 -6.75 7.69
N LEU A 180 11.25 -5.89 8.68
CA LEU A 180 11.93 -5.88 9.97
C LEU A 180 11.91 -7.26 10.64
N TYR A 181 10.78 -7.96 10.62
CA TYR A 181 10.67 -9.27 11.26
C TYR A 181 11.48 -10.33 10.53
N GLN A 182 11.58 -10.23 9.20
CA GLN A 182 12.43 -11.12 8.41
C GLN A 182 13.92 -10.85 8.70
N ALA A 183 14.31 -9.59 8.84
CA ALA A 183 15.67 -9.20 9.21
C ALA A 183 16.07 -9.74 10.59
N GLN A 184 15.17 -9.65 11.56
CA GLN A 184 15.36 -10.20 12.90
C GLN A 184 15.52 -11.72 12.86
N ALA A 185 14.65 -12.42 12.12
CA ALA A 185 14.77 -13.87 11.97
C ALA A 185 16.12 -14.29 11.33
N LEU A 186 16.62 -13.53 10.34
CA LEU A 186 17.94 -13.79 9.76
C LEU A 186 19.07 -13.56 10.77
N ALA A 187 18.99 -12.50 11.59
CA ALA A 187 19.96 -12.24 12.65
C ALA A 187 19.95 -13.34 13.72
N ASP A 188 18.76 -13.82 14.10
CA ASP A 188 18.60 -14.92 15.05
C ASP A 188 19.21 -16.21 14.51
N ILE A 189 19.00 -16.53 13.22
CA ILE A 189 19.63 -17.69 12.57
C ILE A 189 21.16 -17.57 12.61
N VAL A 190 21.69 -16.42 12.22
CA VAL A 190 23.15 -16.15 12.25
C VAL A 190 23.72 -16.34 13.65
N SER A 191 23.03 -15.80 14.67
CA SER A 191 23.44 -15.92 16.06
C SER A 191 23.35 -17.38 16.55
N SER A 192 22.30 -18.11 16.17
CA SER A 192 22.10 -19.50 16.60
C SER A 192 23.14 -20.47 16.01
N LEU A 193 23.69 -20.14 14.84
CA LEU A 193 24.70 -20.96 14.14
C LEU A 193 26.14 -20.50 14.41
N ASN A 194 26.35 -19.47 15.24
CA ASN A 194 27.67 -18.89 15.55
C ASN A 194 28.50 -18.53 14.30
N PHE A 195 27.85 -18.05 13.24
CA PHE A 195 28.57 -17.63 12.04
C PHE A 195 29.37 -16.35 12.31
N THR A 196 30.68 -16.42 12.12
CA THR A 196 31.62 -15.32 12.36
C THR A 196 31.94 -14.52 11.09
N TYR A 197 31.69 -15.10 9.91
CA TYR A 197 31.96 -14.45 8.63
C TYR A 197 30.75 -14.54 7.70
N ILE A 198 30.14 -13.40 7.40
CA ILE A 198 28.93 -13.30 6.57
C ILE A 198 29.12 -12.15 5.59
N SER A 199 28.68 -12.36 4.34
CA SER A 199 28.57 -11.29 3.34
C SER A 199 27.10 -10.96 3.12
N LEU A 200 26.75 -9.67 3.16
CA LEU A 200 25.41 -9.19 2.90
C LEU A 200 25.33 -8.66 1.47
N VAL A 201 24.40 -9.21 0.69
CA VAL A 201 24.07 -8.73 -0.65
C VAL A 201 22.62 -8.24 -0.61
N HIS A 202 22.40 -7.04 -1.09
CA HIS A 202 21.07 -6.46 -1.20
C HIS A 202 20.91 -5.78 -2.56
N SER A 203 19.67 -5.68 -3.03
CA SER A 203 19.33 -4.78 -4.13
C SER A 203 19.34 -3.34 -3.63
N ASP A 204 19.64 -2.37 -4.49
CA ASP A 204 19.60 -0.93 -4.14
C ASP A 204 18.17 -0.39 -3.94
N ASP A 205 17.18 -1.25 -4.11
CA ASP A 205 15.77 -0.96 -3.89
C ASP A 205 15.50 -0.61 -2.42
N VAL A 206 14.71 0.45 -2.21
CA VAL A 206 14.42 1.10 -0.91
C VAL A 206 13.95 0.12 0.18
N VAL A 207 13.40 -1.03 -0.21
CA VAL A 207 12.79 -2.04 0.65
C VAL A 207 13.82 -2.80 1.52
N ILE A 208 15.05 -3.02 1.04
CA ILE A 208 16.01 -3.94 1.71
C ILE A 208 16.98 -3.21 2.66
N LYS A 209 16.99 -1.87 2.68
CA LYS A 209 17.91 -1.09 3.53
C LYS A 209 17.78 -1.44 5.02
N VAL A 210 16.57 -1.72 5.49
CA VAL A 210 16.32 -2.08 6.90
C VAL A 210 16.88 -3.46 7.25
N VAL A 211 16.85 -4.42 6.32
CA VAL A 211 17.39 -5.76 6.56
C VAL A 211 18.89 -5.69 6.82
N VAL A 212 19.61 -4.94 5.98
CA VAL A 212 21.06 -4.78 6.08
C VAL A 212 21.45 -4.07 7.37
N VAL A 213 20.77 -2.95 7.69
CA VAL A 213 21.07 -2.17 8.90
C VAL A 213 20.79 -2.98 10.16
N VAL A 214 19.63 -3.66 10.25
CA VAL A 214 19.27 -4.44 11.44
C VAL A 214 20.24 -5.61 11.64
N VAL A 215 20.51 -6.39 10.59
CA VAL A 215 21.45 -7.53 10.69
C VAL A 215 22.85 -7.03 11.06
N ALA A 216 23.34 -5.96 10.44
CA ALA A 216 24.65 -5.39 10.77
C ALA A 216 24.73 -4.88 12.22
N VAL A 217 23.72 -4.13 12.68
CA VAL A 217 23.68 -3.59 14.05
C VAL A 217 23.62 -4.71 15.07
N VAL A 218 22.79 -5.74 14.85
CA VAL A 218 22.69 -6.89 15.77
C VAL A 218 24.01 -7.67 15.82
N ILE A 219 24.63 -7.95 14.67
CA ILE A 219 25.93 -8.65 14.63
C ILE A 219 27.01 -7.82 15.34
N VAL A 220 27.12 -6.52 15.06
CA VAL A 220 28.09 -5.64 15.73
C VAL A 220 27.85 -5.58 17.23
N ALA A 221 26.60 -5.51 17.68
CA ALA A 221 26.25 -5.54 19.10
C ALA A 221 26.67 -6.85 19.76
N VAL A 222 26.39 -8.01 19.15
CA VAL A 222 26.78 -9.31 19.70
C VAL A 222 28.31 -9.45 19.76
N VAL A 223 29.01 -9.11 18.68
CA VAL A 223 30.48 -9.19 18.62
C VAL A 223 31.13 -8.27 19.65
N THR A 224 30.64 -7.03 19.79
CA THR A 224 31.16 -6.09 20.79
C THR A 224 30.94 -6.58 22.22
N VAL A 225 29.77 -7.13 22.55
CA VAL A 225 29.50 -7.71 23.87
C VAL A 225 30.42 -8.89 24.17
N VAL A 226 30.63 -9.80 23.21
CA VAL A 226 31.53 -10.96 23.38
C VAL A 226 32.98 -10.49 23.59
N ILE A 227 33.46 -9.53 22.79
CA ILE A 227 34.81 -8.98 22.95
C ILE A 227 34.97 -8.34 24.33
N VAL A 228 34.02 -7.49 24.75
CA VAL A 228 34.07 -6.84 26.07
C VAL A 228 34.09 -7.88 27.19
N ALA A 229 33.28 -8.94 27.11
CA ALA A 229 33.26 -10.02 28.10
C ALA A 229 34.60 -10.79 28.15
N VAL A 230 35.16 -11.16 27.00
CA VAL A 230 36.45 -11.87 26.96
C VAL A 230 37.59 -10.99 27.47
N VAL A 231 37.66 -9.72 27.02
CA VAL A 231 38.69 -8.78 27.46
C VAL A 231 38.61 -8.53 28.95
N THR A 232 37.42 -8.33 29.50
CA THR A 232 37.25 -8.14 30.95
C THR A 232 37.71 -9.36 31.75
N VAL A 233 37.35 -10.58 31.34
CA VAL A 233 37.82 -11.81 32.01
C VAL A 233 39.35 -11.92 31.94
N VAL A 234 39.95 -11.70 30.77
CA VAL A 234 41.41 -11.77 30.60
C VAL A 234 42.10 -10.74 31.50
N VAL A 235 41.62 -9.49 31.53
CA VAL A 235 42.18 -8.44 32.39
C VAL A 235 42.08 -8.83 33.86
N VAL A 236 40.93 -9.33 34.32
CA VAL A 236 40.75 -9.78 35.71
C VAL A 236 41.72 -10.89 36.06
N VAL A 237 41.86 -11.90 35.20
CA VAL A 237 42.79 -13.02 35.41
C VAL A 237 44.23 -12.52 35.50
N VAL A 238 44.66 -11.64 34.58
CA VAL A 238 46.01 -11.07 34.60
C VAL A 238 46.26 -10.30 35.90
N VAL A 239 45.32 -9.45 36.32
CA VAL A 239 45.44 -8.69 37.56
C VAL A 239 45.55 -9.63 38.77
N VAL A 240 44.71 -10.65 38.86
CA VAL A 240 44.75 -11.63 39.96
C VAL A 240 46.09 -12.36 39.98
N VAL A 241 46.58 -12.83 38.83
CA VAL A 241 47.88 -13.50 38.74
C VAL A 241 49.01 -12.57 39.20
N VAL A 242 49.02 -11.32 38.74
CA VAL A 242 50.02 -10.33 39.16
C VAL A 242 49.97 -10.10 40.67
N VAL A 243 48.77 -9.92 41.24
CA VAL A 243 48.60 -9.73 42.69
C VAL A 243 49.11 -10.95 43.45
N VAL A 244 48.76 -12.17 43.03
CA VAL A 244 49.22 -13.40 43.68
C VAL A 244 50.75 -13.50 43.60
N VAL A 245 51.35 -13.25 42.44
CA VAL A 245 52.81 -13.27 42.28
C VAL A 245 53.47 -12.25 43.21
N VAL A 246 52.96 -11.02 43.25
CA VAL A 246 53.48 -9.97 44.14
C VAL A 246 53.38 -10.40 45.61
N VAL A 247 52.23 -10.92 46.04
CA VAL A 247 52.04 -11.40 47.42
C VAL A 247 53.01 -12.53 47.75
N VAL A 248 53.17 -13.51 46.87
CA VAL A 248 54.11 -14.62 47.06
C VAL A 248 55.54 -14.10 47.17
N VAL A 249 55.96 -13.18 46.30
CA VAL A 249 57.30 -12.58 46.36
C VAL A 249 57.51 -11.84 47.68
N VAL A 250 56.55 -11.03 48.12
CA VAL A 250 56.63 -10.30 49.41
C VAL A 250 56.74 -11.26 50.59
N VAL A 251 55.94 -12.33 50.62
CA VAL A 251 55.99 -13.35 51.68
C VAL A 251 57.33 -14.07 51.69
N VAL A 252 57.85 -14.47 50.53
CA VAL A 252 59.16 -15.14 50.43
C VAL A 252 60.28 -14.23 50.93
N VAL A 253 60.29 -12.95 50.51
CA VAL A 253 61.28 -11.98 50.99
C VAL A 253 61.18 -11.80 52.51
N ALA A 254 59.97 -11.69 53.08
CA ALA A 254 59.77 -11.54 54.51
C ALA A 254 60.17 -12.76 55.36
N VAL A 255 60.23 -13.96 54.76
CA VAL A 255 60.69 -15.19 55.44
C VAL A 255 62.21 -15.35 55.36
N VAL A 256 62.83 -14.84 54.28
CA VAL A 256 64.27 -15.00 54.02
C VAL A 256 65.13 -13.97 54.77
N TYR A 257 64.59 -12.78 55.05
CA TYR A 257 65.28 -11.68 55.74
C TYR A 257 64.73 -11.45 57.14
#